data_AF-A0A9P3JFN7-F1
#
_entry.id   AF-A0A9P3JFN7-F1
#
_cell.length_a   1.000
_cell.length_b   1.000
_cell.length_c   1.000
_cell.angle_alpha   90.00
_cell.angle_beta   90.00
_cell.angle_gamma   90.00
#
_symmetry.space_group_name_H-M   'P 1'
#
loop_
_entity.id
_entity.type
_entity.pdbx_description
1 polymer ?
#
loop_
_entity_poly.entity_id
_entity_poly.type
_entity_poly.pdbx_seq_one_letter_code
_entity_poly.pdbx_strand_id
1 'polypeptide(L)' 'MLITDASDLAVGAVVLQDFGEGLQPIAYESRKLNPAERNHPVHDKELLAIVHAFKVWRCYLTGTDVIPPRHH' A
#
# COMPACT_ATOMS: atom_id res chain seq x y z
N MET A 1 8.59 -3.90 -3.74
CA MET A 1 8.96 -2.66 -4.46
C MET A 1 7.78 -1.71 -4.47
N LEU A 2 7.98 -0.48 -4.02
CA LEU A 2 6.97 0.58 -4.08
C LEU A 2 7.24 1.45 -5.32
N ILE A 3 6.22 1.72 -6.12
CA ILE A 3 6.28 2.71 -7.19
C ILE A 3 5.25 3.78 -6.89
N THR A 4 5.69 5.04 -6.85
CA THR A 4 4.88 6.22 -6.59
C THR A 4 4.91 7.13 -7.81
N ASP A 5 3.75 7.63 -8.21
CA ASP A 5 3.60 8.66 -9.24
C ASP A 5 2.75 9.78 -8.64
N ALA A 6 3.28 11.00 -8.62
CA ALA A 6 2.59 12.15 -8.05
C ALA A 6 2.46 13.25 -9.09
N SER A 7 1.23 13.70 -9.28
CA SER A 7 0.90 14.89 -10.07
C SER A 7 0.44 16.01 -9.13
N ASP A 8 0.32 17.23 -9.65
CA ASP A 8 -0.25 18.35 -8.90
C ASP A 8 -1.66 18.09 -8.39
N LEU A 9 -2.43 17.19 -9.02
CA LEU A 9 -3.82 16.93 -8.68
C LEU A 9 -4.03 15.67 -7.83
N ALA A 10 -3.21 14.66 -8.02
CA ALA A 10 -3.40 13.34 -7.42
C ALA A 10 -2.06 12.61 -7.25
N VAL A 11 -2.00 11.76 -6.24
CA VAL A 11 -0.91 10.81 -6.04
C VAL A 11 -1.42 9.40 -6.28
N GLY A 12 -0.66 8.61 -7.02
CA GLY A 12 -0.83 7.19 -7.21
C GLY A 12 0.35 6.44 -6.59
N ALA A 13 0.07 5.28 -6.02
CA ALA A 13 1.09 4.36 -5.55
C ALA A 13 0.68 2.93 -5.88
N VAL A 14 1.63 2.13 -6.35
CA VAL A 14 1.46 0.68 -6.45
C VAL A 14 2.54 0.00 -5.64
N VAL A 15 2.11 -0.95 -4.81
CA VAL A 15 3.02 -1.84 -4.11
C VAL A 15 3.09 -3.13 -4.92
N LEU A 16 4.30 -3.50 -5.28
CA LEU A 16 4.64 -4.77 -5.93
C LEU A 16 5.37 -5.64 -4.92
N GLN A 17 5.04 -6.92 -4.86
CA GLN A 17 5.79 -7.91 -4.07
C GLN A 17 6.08 -9.13 -4.93
N ASP A 18 7.27 -9.69 -4.73
CA ASP A 18 7.66 -10.95 -5.35
C ASP A 18 7.37 -12.10 -4.38
N PHE A 19 6.56 -13.06 -4.81
CA PHE A 19 6.25 -14.29 -4.08
C PHE A 19 6.94 -15.53 -4.67
N GLY A 20 8.00 -15.34 -5.46
CA GLY A 20 8.71 -16.41 -6.17
C GLY A 20 8.28 -16.57 -7.64
N GLU A 21 7.32 -15.75 -8.09
CA GLU A 21 6.80 -15.72 -9.47
C GLU A 21 7.08 -14.37 -10.15
N GLY A 22 7.92 -13.52 -9.55
CA GLY A 22 8.22 -12.17 -10.01
C GLY A 22 7.37 -11.09 -9.32
N LEU A 23 7.66 -9.82 -9.64
CA LEU A 23 6.97 -8.67 -9.05
C LEU A 23 5.48 -8.65 -9.42
N GLN A 24 4.62 -8.96 -8.46
CA GLN A 24 3.17 -8.93 -8.60
C GLN A 24 2.58 -7.73 -7.84
N PRO A 25 1.67 -6.96 -8.44
CA PRO A 25 1.02 -5.85 -7.77
C PRO A 25 0.06 -6.37 -6.72
N ILE A 26 0.25 -5.92 -5.49
CA ILE A 26 -0.49 -6.37 -4.30
C ILE A 26 -1.39 -5.30 -3.71
N ALA A 27 -1.17 -4.04 -4.07
CA ALA A 27 -2.01 -2.92 -3.66
C ALA A 27 -1.87 -1.78 -4.65
N TYR A 28 -3.01 -1.19 -5.01
CA TYR A 28 -3.11 0.03 -5.79
C TYR A 28 -3.74 1.10 -4.91
N GLU A 29 -3.11 2.25 -4.83
CA GLU A 29 -3.65 3.41 -4.16
C GLU A 29 -3.63 4.59 -5.11
N SER A 30 -4.69 5.38 -5.07
CA SER A 30 -4.79 6.62 -5.84
C SER A 30 -5.68 7.58 -5.10
N ARG A 31 -5.12 8.73 -4.75
CA ARG A 31 -5.82 9.74 -3.96
C ARG A 31 -5.68 11.10 -4.61
N LYS A 32 -6.81 11.79 -4.79
CA LYS A 32 -6.82 13.21 -5.14
C LYS A 32 -6.31 14.01 -3.96
N LEU A 33 -5.32 14.87 -4.20
CA LEU A 33 -4.73 15.72 -3.17
C LEU A 33 -5.66 16.90 -2.91
N ASN A 34 -6.00 17.14 -1.65
CA ASN A 34 -6.67 18.39 -1.27
C ASN A 34 -5.73 19.59 -1.46
N PRO A 35 -6.24 20.83 -1.57
CA PRO A 35 -5.41 22.02 -1.79
C PRO A 35 -4.31 22.19 -0.73
N ALA A 36 -4.58 21.82 0.52
CA ALA A 36 -3.59 21.81 1.60
C ALA A 36 -2.51 20.72 1.38
N GLU A 37 -2.91 19.56 0.86
CA GLU A 37 -2.01 18.43 0.62
C GLU A 37 -1.16 18.59 -0.63
N ARG A 38 -1.56 19.45 -1.58
CA ARG A 38 -0.72 19.81 -2.74
C ARG A 38 0.61 20.42 -2.33
N ASN A 39 0.60 21.26 -1.30
CA ASN A 39 1.78 21.94 -0.80
C ASN A 39 2.71 21.03 0.04
N HIS A 40 2.29 19.80 0.36
CA HIS A 40 3.18 18.88 1.06
C HIS A 40 4.32 18.40 0.13
N PRO A 41 5.54 18.28 0.67
CA PRO A 41 6.67 17.72 -0.06
C PRO A 41 6.33 16.30 -0.53
N VAL A 42 6.86 15.91 -1.69
CA VAL A 42 6.61 14.59 -2.32
C VAL A 42 6.86 13.43 -1.35
N HIS A 43 7.91 13.54 -0.53
CA HIS A 43 8.22 12.60 0.56
C HIS A 43 7.02 12.28 1.47
N ASP A 44 6.27 13.30 1.91
CA ASP A 44 5.15 13.09 2.84
C ASP A 44 4.00 12.35 2.15
N LYS A 45 3.80 12.61 0.85
CA LYS A 45 2.80 11.93 0.02
C LYS A 45 3.16 10.46 -0.16
N GLU A 46 4.44 10.16 -0.38
CA GLU A 46 4.95 8.77 -0.47
C GLU A 46 4.79 8.03 0.86
N LEU A 47 5.14 8.66 1.98
CA LEU A 47 4.99 8.05 3.31
C LEU A 47 3.51 7.77 3.64
N LEU A 48 2.60 8.69 3.30
CA LEU A 48 1.16 8.49 3.45
C LEU A 48 0.66 7.30 2.64
N ALA A 49 1.10 7.17 1.39
CA ALA A 49 0.75 6.04 0.54
C ALA A 49 1.27 4.72 1.11
N ILE A 50 2.50 4.69 1.63
CA ILE A 50 3.09 3.53 2.30
C ILE A 50 2.29 3.12 3.53
N VAL A 51 2.03 4.07 4.44
CA VAL A 51 1.27 3.80 5.68
C VAL A 51 -0.15 3.31 5.36
N HIS A 52 -0.77 3.85 4.32
CA HIS A 52 -2.09 3.39 3.87
C HIS A 52 -2.04 1.98 3.30
N ALA A 53 -1.07 1.68 2.42
CA ALA A 53 -0.86 0.34 1.88
C ALA A 53 -0.62 -0.68 2.99
N PHE A 54 0.19 -0.35 4.01
CA PHE A 54 0.39 -1.19 5.19
C PHE A 54 -0.88 -1.38 6.01
N LYS A 55 -1.77 -0.38 6.11
CA LYS A 55 -3.08 -0.55 6.77
C LYS A 55 -3.99 -1.52 6.02
N VAL A 56 -4.04 -1.43 4.69
CA VAL A 56 -4.79 -2.39 3.84
C VAL A 56 -4.21 -3.80 3.99
N TRP A 57 -2.89 -3.90 3.96
CA TRP A 57 -2.15 -5.14 4.15
C TRP A 57 -2.30 -5.75 5.54
N ARG A 58 -2.52 -4.94 6.58
CA ARG A 58 -2.80 -5.45 7.92
C ARG A 58 -4.05 -6.33 7.91
N CYS A 59 -5.09 -6.03 7.14
CA CYS A 59 -6.25 -6.93 7.00
C CYS A 59 -5.89 -8.24 6.26
N TYR A 60 -4.99 -8.22 5.29
CA TYR A 60 -4.56 -9.42 4.56
C TYR A 60 -3.58 -10.30 5.35
N LEU A 61 -2.69 -9.70 6.15
CA LEU A 61 -1.72 -10.41 6.96
C LEU A 61 -2.29 -10.95 8.28
N THR A 62 -3.38 -10.37 8.81
CA THR A 62 -4.02 -10.85 10.05
C THR A 62 -5.03 -11.99 9.80
N GLY A 63 -4.96 -12.65 8.65
CA GLY A 63 -5.79 -13.81 8.29
C GLY A 63 -5.17 -15.19 8.59
N THR A 64 -3.99 -15.24 9.21
CA THR A 64 -3.27 -16.50 9.51
C THR A 64 -2.89 -16.59 10.99
N ASP A 65 -3.92 -16.78 11.82
CA ASP A 65 -3.90 -17.58 13.05
C ASP A 65 -5.38 -17.65 13.46
N VAL A 66 -6.10 -18.77 13.40
CA VAL A 66 -5.84 -19.99 14.14
C VAL A 66 -6.43 -21.14 13.32
N ILE A 67 -5.60 -22.02 12.76
CA ILE A 67 -6.05 -23.37 12.41
C ILE A 67 -6.13 -24.09 13.77
N PRO A 68 -7.32 -24.43 14.32
CA PRO A 68 -7.35 -25.23 15.53
C PRO A 68 -6.65 -26.56 15.24
N PRO A 69 -5.82 -27.09 16.16
CA PRO A 69 -5.16 -28.36 15.94
C PRO A 69 -6.24 -29.43 15.74
N ARG A 70 -6.25 -30.04 14.55
CA ARG A 70 -7.06 -31.24 14.29
C ARG A 70 -6.52 -32.35 15.18
N HIS A 71 -7.24 -32.66 16.25
CA HIS A 71 -7.02 -33.90 17.00
C HIS A 71 -7.64 -35.07 16.22
N HIS A 72 -6.79 -36.06 15.95
CA HIS A 72 -7.17 -37.44 15.66
C HIS A 72 -7.75 -38.12 16.89
#